data_AF-A0A968XP05-F1
#
_entry.id   AF-A0A968XP05-F1
#
_cell.length_a   1.000
_cell.length_b   1.000
_cell.length_c   1.000
_cell.angle_alpha   90.00
_cell.angle_beta   90.00
_cell.angle_gamma   90.00
#
_symmetry.space_group_name_H-M   'P 1'
#
loop_
_entity.id
_entity.type
_entity.pdbx_description
1 polymer ?
#
loop_
_entity_poly.entity_id
_entity_poly.type
_entity_poly.pdbx_seq_one_letter_code
_entity_poly.pdbx_strand_id
1 'polypeptide(L)' 'MPTQSKRARLCVSEAFQLSVDLGGTISGEHGIGYVKAPYMDYAIDKPTLEIMKGIKKVFDPNGILNPGKMFV' A
#
# COMPACT_ATOMS: atom_id res chain seq x y z
N MET A 1 -20.15 -10.23 -13.39
CA MET A 1 -18.70 -10.52 -13.35
C MET A 1 -18.05 -10.50 -11.93
N PRO A 2 -18.62 -11.05 -10.84
CA PRO A 2 -17.97 -11.03 -9.51
C PRO A 2 -16.66 -11.86 -9.44
N THR A 3 -16.57 -12.92 -10.25
CA THR A 3 -15.43 -13.85 -10.28
C THR A 3 -14.19 -13.24 -10.92
N GLN A 4 -14.35 -12.44 -11.98
CA GLN A 4 -13.23 -11.78 -12.66
C GLN A 4 -12.55 -10.74 -11.76
N SER A 5 -13.32 -9.90 -11.05
CA SER A 5 -12.75 -8.92 -10.12
C SER A 5 -11.99 -9.58 -8.96
N LYS A 6 -12.48 -10.72 -8.46
CA LYS A 6 -11.76 -11.49 -7.42
C LYS A 6 -10.43 -12.04 -7.96
N ARG A 7 -10.45 -12.64 -9.15
CA ARG A 7 -9.24 -13.15 -9.82
C ARG A 7 -8.23 -12.03 -10.10
N ALA A 8 -8.69 -10.86 -10.53
CA ALA A 8 -7.83 -9.70 -10.75
C ALA A 8 -7.12 -9.26 -9.47
N ARG A 9 -7.82 -9.19 -8.33
CA ARG A 9 -7.19 -8.83 -7.04
C ARG A 9 -6.14 -9.84 -6.60
N LEU A 10 -6.41 -11.14 -6.77
CA LEU A 10 -5.43 -12.19 -6.47
C LEU A 10 -4.18 -12.07 -7.35
N CYS A 11 -4.36 -11.91 -8.66
CA CYS A 11 -3.26 -11.70 -9.61
C CYS A 11 -2.42 -10.47 -9.23
N VAL A 12 -3.05 -9.36 -8.84
CA VAL A 12 -2.32 -8.15 -8.39
C VAL A 12 -1.50 -8.42 -7.14
N SER A 13 -2.07 -9.11 -6.14
CA SER A 13 -1.37 -9.48 -4.91
C SER A 13 -0.15 -10.36 -5.20
N GLU A 14 -0.32 -11.40 -6.02
CA GLU A 14 0.74 -12.34 -6.42
C GLU A 14 1.85 -11.64 -7.20
N ALA A 15 1.49 -10.74 -8.13
CA ALA A 15 2.45 -9.98 -8.91
C ALA A 15 3.29 -9.01 -8.04
N PHE A 16 2.66 -8.36 -7.05
CA PHE A 16 3.38 -7.50 -6.12
C PHE A 16 4.32 -8.28 -5.21
N GLN A 17 3.87 -9.43 -4.68
CA GLN A 17 4.73 -10.30 -3.89
C GLN A 17 5.94 -10.76 -4.70
N LEU A 18 5.73 -11.25 -5.92
CA LEU A 18 6.80 -11.69 -6.82
C LEU A 18 7.79 -10.54 -7.13
N SER A 19 7.30 -9.33 -7.37
CA SER A 19 8.16 -8.15 -7.61
C SER A 19 9.11 -7.93 -6.44
N VAL A 20 8.61 -8.00 -5.20
CA VAL A 20 9.43 -7.84 -3.99
C VAL A 20 10.40 -9.01 -3.80
N ASP A 21 9.95 -10.25 -4.01
CA ASP A 21 10.79 -11.45 -3.87
C ASP A 21 11.98 -11.43 -4.83
N LEU A 22 11.83 -10.75 -5.98
CA LEU A 22 12.88 -10.52 -6.98
C LEU A 22 13.76 -9.28 -6.68
N GLY A 23 13.62 -8.66 -5.51
CA GLY A 23 14.38 -7.48 -5.09
C GLY A 23 13.83 -6.14 -5.58
N GLY A 24 12.61 -6.14 -6.13
CA GLY A 24 11.91 -4.96 -6.60
C GLY A 24 11.06 -4.29 -5.51
N THR A 25 10.03 -3.56 -5.96
CA THR A 25 9.07 -2.86 -5.10
C THR A 25 7.66 -2.95 -5.70
N ILE A 26 6.63 -2.54 -4.96
CA ILE A 26 5.24 -2.50 -5.44
C ILE A 26 4.93 -1.25 -6.28
N SER A 27 5.82 -0.25 -6.33
CA SER A 27 5.64 0.94 -7.16
C SER A 27 6.96 1.58 -7.56
N GLY A 28 7.15 1.82 -8.87
CA GLY A 28 8.27 2.59 -9.40
C GLY A 28 7.98 4.09 -9.48
N GLU A 29 6.82 4.48 -10.05
CA GLU A 29 6.50 5.89 -10.37
C GLU A 29 5.12 6.35 -9.86
N HIS A 30 4.08 5.53 -10.02
CA HIS A 30 2.67 5.95 -9.81
C HIS A 30 2.23 6.06 -8.33
N GLY A 31 3.15 5.84 -7.38
CA GLY A 31 2.87 5.91 -5.95
C GLY A 31 2.00 4.75 -5.44
N ILE A 32 1.44 4.92 -4.24
CA ILE A 32 0.68 3.88 -3.52
C ILE A 32 -0.82 4.03 -3.75
N GLY A 33 -1.41 5.14 -3.27
CA GLY A 33 -2.84 5.38 -3.37
C GLY A 33 -3.71 4.30 -2.71
N TYR A 34 -5.02 4.37 -2.92
CA TYR A 34 -5.95 3.36 -2.40
C TYR A 34 -5.68 1.96 -2.94
N VAL A 35 -5.17 1.88 -4.19
CA VAL A 35 -5.00 0.61 -4.89
C VAL A 35 -3.88 -0.23 -4.28
N LYS A 36 -2.76 0.40 -3.91
CA LYS A 36 -1.59 -0.32 -3.41
C LYS A 36 -1.44 -0.27 -1.89
N ALA A 37 -2.20 0.59 -1.19
CA ALA A 37 -2.17 0.69 0.28
C ALA A 37 -2.32 -0.67 0.99
N PRO A 38 -3.19 -1.60 0.55
CA PRO A 38 -3.33 -2.90 1.19
C PRO A 38 -2.13 -3.84 1.07
N TYR A 39 -1.13 -3.52 0.25
CA TYR A 39 0.05 -4.36 -0.04
C TYR A 39 1.37 -3.70 0.38
N MET A 40 1.33 -2.57 1.10
CA MET A 40 2.55 -1.84 1.48
C MET A 40 3.47 -2.67 2.37
N ASP A 41 2.91 -3.59 3.16
CA ASP A 41 3.65 -4.50 4.03
C ASP A 41 4.50 -5.52 3.26
N TYR A 42 4.29 -5.67 1.95
CA TYR A 42 5.17 -6.51 1.12
C TYR A 42 6.53 -5.84 0.94
N ALA A 43 6.56 -4.54 0.67
CA ALA A 43 7.78 -3.81 0.34
C ALA A 43 8.34 -2.96 1.49
N ILE A 44 7.55 -2.69 2.54
CA ILE A 44 7.92 -1.80 3.64
C ILE A 44 7.72 -2.54 4.95
N ASP A 45 8.78 -2.60 5.75
CA ASP A 45 8.74 -3.26 7.04
C ASP A 45 7.86 -2.51 8.05
N LYS A 46 7.37 -3.27 9.04
CA LYS A 46 6.46 -2.75 10.06
C LYS A 46 7.01 -1.53 10.82
N PRO A 47 8.28 -1.49 11.28
CA PRO A 47 8.84 -0.31 11.93
C PRO A 47 8.76 0.96 11.07
N THR A 48 9.10 0.86 9.77
CA THR A 48 9.02 2.02 8.86
C THR A 48 7.58 2.47 8.67
N LEU A 49 6.63 1.55 8.51
CA LEU A 49 5.21 1.88 8.42
C LEU A 49 4.70 2.63 9.67
N GLU A 50 5.12 2.23 10.86
CA GLU A 50 4.75 2.92 12.10
C GLU A 50 5.36 4.32 12.20
N ILE A 51 6.59 4.52 11.72
CA ILE A 51 7.20 5.85 11.62
C ILE A 51 6.37 6.74 10.68
N MET A 52 6.00 6.24 9.49
CA MET A 52 5.19 7.00 8.53
C MET A 52 3.84 7.42 9.12
N LYS A 53 3.16 6.52 9.83
CA LYS A 53 1.91 6.82 10.55
C LYS A 53 2.12 7.85 11.66
N GLY A 54 3.23 7.76 12.38
CA GLY A 54 3.63 8.74 13.40
C GLY A 54 3.78 10.15 12.81
N ILE A 55 4.50 10.27 11.68
CA ILE A 55 4.65 11.53 10.95
C ILE A 55 3.29 12.05 10.52
N LYS A 56 2.44 11.21 9.91
CA LYS A 56 1.08 11.59 9.48
C LYS A 56 0.28 12.16 10.65
N LYS A 57 0.33 11.54 11.83
CA LYS A 57 -0.40 11.98 13.03
C LYS A 57 0.07 13.34 13.56
N VAL A 58 1.36 13.65 13.45
CA VAL A 58 1.91 14.96 13.86
C VAL A 58 1.36 16.08 12.98
N PHE A 59 1.30 15.87 11.66
CA PHE A 59 0.91 16.91 10.70
C PHE A 59 -0.58 16.92 10.35
N ASP A 60 -1.31 15.85 10.61
CA ASP A 60 -2.76 15.75 10.37
C ASP A 60 -3.48 15.07 11.56
N PRO A 61 -3.51 15.72 12.73
CA PRO A 61 -4.12 15.14 13.93
C PRO A 61 -5.62 14.90 13.81
N ASN A 62 -6.30 15.59 12.87
CA ASN A 62 -7.73 15.47 12.63
C ASN A 62 -8.07 14.55 11.44
N GLY A 63 -7.06 14.00 10.74
CA GLY A 63 -7.28 13.08 9.62
C GLY A 63 -7.96 13.70 8.38
N ILE A 64 -7.83 15.01 8.17
CA ILE A 64 -8.55 15.72 7.07
C ILE A 64 -7.74 15.76 5.77
N LEU A 65 -6.43 15.53 5.84
CA LEU A 65 -5.54 15.58 4.68
C LEU A 65 -5.56 14.23 3.95
N ASN A 66 -6.57 14.06 3.08
CA ASN A 66 -6.70 12.95 2.14
C ASN A 66 -6.82 11.56 2.81
N PRO A 67 -7.89 11.33 3.59
CA PRO A 67 -8.06 10.14 4.42
C PRO A 67 -8.12 8.85 3.60
N GLY A 68 -7.55 7.77 4.14
CA GLY A 68 -7.61 6.43 3.54
C GLY A 68 -6.70 6.16 2.35
N LYS A 69 -6.01 7.16 1.78
CA LYS A 69 -5.20 6.97 0.55
C LYS A 69 -3.91 6.18 0.76
N MET A 70 -3.36 6.13 1.97
CA MET A 70 -2.19 5.31 2.32
C MET A 70 -2.36 4.74 3.73
N PHE A 71 -2.75 5.63 4.63
CA PHE A 71 -3.11 5.33 6.01
C PHE A 71 -4.56 5.74 6.20
N VAL A 72 -5.24 5.09 7.13
CA VAL A 72 -6.59 5.48 7.58
C VAL A 72 -6.56 6.88 8.15
#